data_AF-B9TQ04-F1
#
_entry.id   AF-B9TQ04-F1
#
_cell.length_a   1.000
_cell.length_b   1.000
_cell.length_c   1.000
_cell.angle_alpha   90.00
_cell.angle_beta   90.00
_cell.angle_gamma   90.00
#
_symmetry.space_group_name_H-M   'P 1'
#
loop_
_entity.id
_entity.type
_entity.pdbx_description
1 polymer ?
#
loop_
_entity_poly.entity_id
_entity_poly.type
_entity_poly.pdbx_seq_one_letter_code
_entity_poly.pdbx_strand_id
1 'polypeptide(L)'
;MHADASYLTNGYLDTVINWIPGMEGFRLKDLPSFIRTTDPDDFMVNFIIGEIENARYASAVIFNTLDELEHQVLKHLVQSFQIQCSTLALFSCYFNIRSRKMV
;
A
#
# COMPACT_ATOMS: atom_id res chain seq x y z
N MET A 1 -4.26 5.11 25.40
CA MET A 1 -5.66 5.54 25.19
C MET A 1 -6.46 4.27 24.88
N HIS A 2 -7.43 3.88 25.71
CA HIS A 2 -8.14 2.60 25.55
C HIS A 2 -9.21 2.74 24.47
N ALA A 3 -8.86 2.39 23.23
CA ALA A 3 -9.86 1.98 22.26
C ALA A 3 -10.69 0.86 22.90
N ASP A 4 -12.01 0.99 22.86
CA ASP A 4 -12.92 0.03 23.50
C ASP A 4 -12.75 -1.35 22.86
N ALA A 5 -12.19 -2.31 23.61
CA ALA A 5 -11.90 -3.66 23.12
C ALA A 5 -13.14 -4.37 22.52
N SER A 6 -14.36 -3.88 22.78
CA SER A 6 -15.58 -4.34 22.12
C SER A 6 -15.50 -4.28 20.58
N TYR A 7 -14.70 -3.38 19.99
CA TYR A 7 -14.54 -3.31 18.52
C TYR A 7 -13.99 -4.60 17.89
N LEU A 8 -13.31 -5.44 18.69
CA LEU A 8 -12.76 -6.72 18.26
C LEU A 8 -13.85 -7.78 18.05
N THR A 9 -15.01 -7.63 18.69
CA THR A 9 -16.07 -8.64 18.72
C THR A 9 -17.43 -8.14 18.26
N ASN A 10 -17.64 -6.82 18.18
CA ASN A 10 -18.92 -6.21 17.82
C ASN A 10 -19.19 -6.13 16.30
N GLY A 11 -18.31 -6.71 15.48
CA GLY A 11 -18.43 -6.72 14.01
C GLY A 11 -17.93 -5.44 13.33
N TYR A 12 -17.45 -4.43 14.06
CA TYR A 12 -16.89 -3.20 13.47
C TYR A 12 -15.79 -3.50 12.45
N LEU A 13 -14.88 -4.42 12.78
CA LEU A 13 -13.77 -4.77 11.89
C LEU A 13 -14.19 -5.56 10.64
N ASP A 14 -15.42 -6.05 10.56
CA ASP A 14 -15.98 -6.70 9.37
C ASP A 14 -16.56 -5.70 8.36
N THR A 15 -16.53 -4.40 8.67
CA THR A 15 -16.95 -3.32 7.76
C THR A 15 -16.16 -3.41 6.45
N VAL A 16 -16.89 -3.53 5.33
CA VAL A 16 -16.31 -3.58 3.98
C VAL A 16 -15.87 -2.19 3.54
N ILE A 17 -14.69 -2.13 2.94
CA ILE A 17 -14.08 -0.93 2.41
C ILE A 17 -14.46 -0.82 0.93
N ASN A 18 -15.20 0.24 0.60
CA ASN A 18 -15.65 0.51 -0.77
C ASN A 18 -15.18 1.87 -1.30
N TRP A 19 -14.39 2.61 -0.52
CA TRP A 19 -13.90 3.95 -0.87
C TRP A 19 -12.46 3.98 -1.39
N ILE A 20 -11.75 2.84 -1.39
CA ILE A 20 -10.38 2.72 -1.93
C ILE A 20 -10.44 1.98 -3.26
N PRO A 21 -10.16 2.64 -4.40
CA PRO A 21 -10.13 2.00 -5.71
C PRO A 21 -9.12 0.85 -5.77
N GLY A 22 -9.53 -0.31 -6.31
CA GLY A 22 -8.66 -1.48 -6.45
C GLY A 22 -8.49 -2.32 -5.18
N MET A 23 -9.23 -2.00 -4.11
CA MET A 23 -9.29 -2.79 -2.87
C MET A 23 -10.72 -3.24 -2.54
N GLU A 24 -11.57 -3.44 -3.56
CA GLU A 24 -12.95 -3.84 -3.35
C GLU A 24 -13.05 -5.18 -2.60
N GLY A 25 -13.92 -5.25 -1.60
CA GLY A 25 -14.16 -6.48 -0.82
C GLY A 25 -13.21 -6.68 0.37
N PHE A 26 -12.21 -5.81 0.56
CA PHE A 26 -11.44 -5.78 1.80
C PHE A 26 -12.29 -5.29 2.97
N ARG A 27 -11.97 -5.75 4.18
CA ARG A 27 -12.59 -5.28 5.42
C ARG A 27 -11.59 -4.50 6.26
N LEU A 28 -12.07 -3.76 7.26
CA LEU A 28 -11.21 -3.05 8.20
C LEU A 28 -10.18 -3.96 8.90
N LYS A 29 -10.51 -5.24 9.17
CA LYS A 29 -9.54 -6.21 9.71
C LYS A 29 -8.45 -6.66 8.74
N ASP A 30 -8.63 -6.45 7.44
CA ASP A 30 -7.65 -6.83 6.42
C ASP A 30 -6.61 -5.70 6.22
N LEU A 31 -6.90 -4.48 6.71
CA LEU A 31 -5.93 -3.38 6.74
C LEU A 31 -4.94 -3.50 7.92
N PRO A 32 -3.76 -2.88 7.87
CA PRO A 32 -2.80 -2.92 8.96
C PRO A 32 -3.38 -2.42 10.29
N SER A 33 -2.96 -2.99 11.42
CA SER A 33 -3.53 -2.64 12.73
C SER A 33 -3.18 -1.22 13.20
N PHE A 34 -2.10 -0.62 12.69
CA PHE A 34 -1.65 0.70 13.11
C PHE A 34 -2.60 1.84 12.71
N ILE A 35 -3.44 1.65 11.70
CA ILE A 35 -4.48 2.64 11.35
C ILE A 35 -5.75 2.50 12.21
N ARG A 36 -5.83 1.45 13.07
CA ARG A 36 -7.01 1.16 13.90
C ARG A 36 -6.93 1.90 15.24
N THR A 37 -6.64 3.18 15.16
CA THR A 37 -6.49 4.06 16.32
C THR A 37 -7.55 5.15 16.27
N THR A 38 -8.00 5.59 17.44
CA THR A 38 -8.87 6.77 17.59
C THR A 38 -8.08 7.99 18.06
N ASP A 39 -6.78 7.82 18.29
CA ASP A 39 -5.88 8.89 18.71
C ASP A 39 -5.48 9.70 17.48
N PRO A 40 -5.88 10.98 17.36
CA PRO A 40 -5.47 11.83 16.25
C PRO A 40 -3.96 12.12 16.25
N ASP A 41 -3.30 11.96 17.40
CA ASP A 41 -1.86 12.18 17.58
C ASP A 41 -1.06 10.87 17.51
N ASP A 42 -1.67 9.78 17.02
CA ASP A 42 -0.99 8.48 16.90
C ASP A 42 0.29 8.60 16.07
N PHE A 43 1.41 8.23 16.69
CA PHE A 43 2.74 8.37 16.09
C PHE A 43 2.87 7.63 14.75
N MET A 44 2.34 6.42 14.64
CA MET A 44 2.49 5.61 13.43
C MET A 44 1.66 6.17 12.29
N VAL A 45 0.43 6.63 12.57
CA VAL A 45 -0.42 7.27 11.57
C VAL A 45 0.23 8.57 11.07
N ASN A 46 0.68 9.44 11.98
CA ASN A 46 1.32 10.70 11.62
C ASN A 46 2.64 10.51 10.85
N PHE A 47 3.44 9.52 11.25
CA PHE A 47 4.66 9.15 10.54
C PHE A 47 4.36 8.73 9.09
N ILE A 48 3.38 7.85 8.87
CA ILE A 48 3.05 7.35 7.52
C ILE A 48 2.49 8.46 6.64
N ILE A 49 1.67 9.37 7.18
CA ILE A 49 1.19 10.54 6.44
C ILE A 49 2.36 11.40 5.97
N GLY A 50 3.32 11.70 6.86
CA GLY A 50 4.53 12.45 6.49
C GLY A 50 5.37 11.76 5.42
N GLU A 51 5.55 10.43 5.50
CA GLU A 51 6.28 9.67 4.48
C GLU A 51 5.56 9.64 3.12
N ILE A 52 4.22 9.59 3.12
CA ILE A 52 3.40 9.72 1.92
C ILE A 52 3.59 11.11 1.29
N GLU A 53 3.60 12.17 2.11
CA GLU A 53 3.87 13.53 1.63
C GLU A 53 5.27 13.66 1.04
N ASN A 54 6.29 13.13 1.74
CA ASN A 54 7.67 13.08 1.27
C ASN A 54 7.80 12.33 -0.07
N ALA A 55 7.09 11.20 -0.23
CA ALA A 55 7.10 10.40 -1.44
C ALA A 55 6.60 11.18 -2.68
N ARG A 56 5.71 12.18 -2.51
CA ARG A 56 5.24 13.04 -3.61
C ARG A 56 6.33 13.94 -4.19
N TYR A 57 7.40 14.19 -3.42
CA TYR A 57 8.55 14.98 -3.85
C TYR A 57 9.70 14.10 -4.38
N ALA A 58 9.58 12.77 -4.29
CA ALA A 58 10.57 11.85 -4.83
C ALA A 58 10.53 11.81 -6.36
N SER A 59 11.69 11.57 -7.00
CA SER A 59 11.73 11.38 -8.45
C SER A 59 11.06 10.08 -8.91
N ALA A 60 11.08 9.05 -8.06
CA ALA A 60 10.42 7.77 -8.29
C ALA A 60 10.18 7.04 -6.96
N VAL A 61 9.16 6.18 -6.94
CA VAL A 61 8.94 5.20 -5.86
C VAL A 61 9.10 3.79 -6.42
N ILE A 62 9.86 2.98 -5.71
CA ILE A 62 10.15 1.59 -6.08
C ILE A 62 9.25 0.68 -5.25
N PHE A 63 8.40 -0.08 -5.92
CA PHE A 63 7.57 -1.10 -5.27
C PHE A 63 8.18 -2.48 -5.48
N ASN A 64 8.36 -3.23 -4.39
CA ASN A 64 8.79 -4.64 -4.46
C ASN A 64 7.63 -5.57 -4.81
N THR A 65 7.08 -5.36 -5.99
CA THR A 65 5.97 -6.13 -6.55
C THR A 65 6.21 -6.38 -8.04
N LEU A 66 5.28 -7.05 -8.69
CA LEU A 66 5.22 -7.25 -10.15
C LEU A 66 3.91 -6.70 -10.71
N ASP A 67 3.99 -6.11 -11.90
CA ASP A 67 2.84 -5.45 -12.53
C ASP A 67 1.67 -6.43 -12.74
N GLU A 68 1.95 -7.66 -13.16
CA GLU A 68 0.92 -8.68 -13.38
C GLU A 68 0.13 -9.05 -12.11
N LEU A 69 0.72 -8.90 -10.92
CA LEU A 69 0.07 -9.24 -9.65
C LEU A 69 -0.82 -8.09 -9.14
N GLU A 70 -0.35 -6.85 -9.30
CA GLU A 70 -0.95 -5.67 -8.64
C GLU A 70 -1.27 -4.55 -9.64
N HIS A 71 -1.52 -4.89 -10.91
CA HIS A 71 -1.69 -3.94 -12.02
C HIS A 71 -2.66 -2.80 -11.72
N GLN A 72 -3.84 -3.12 -11.18
CA GLN A 72 -4.87 -2.12 -10.88
C GLN A 72 -4.40 -1.15 -9.79
N VAL A 73 -3.78 -1.67 -8.73
CA VAL A 73 -3.27 -0.86 -7.61
C VAL A 73 -2.15 0.05 -8.09
N LEU A 74 -1.19 -0.48 -8.85
CA LEU A 74 -0.08 0.29 -9.41
C LEU A 74 -0.57 1.41 -10.33
N LYS A 75 -1.58 1.14 -11.16
CA LYS A 75 -2.19 2.15 -12.02
C LYS A 75 -2.80 3.30 -11.21
N HIS A 76 -3.54 2.99 -10.14
CA HIS A 76 -4.10 4.01 -9.25
C HIS A 76 -3.04 4.81 -8.49
N LEU A 77 -1.93 4.17 -8.09
CA LEU A 77 -0.82 4.83 -7.42
C LEU A 77 -0.09 5.81 -8.34
N VAL A 78 0.24 5.40 -9.58
CA VAL A 78 0.86 6.30 -10.56
C VAL A 78 -0.01 7.53 -10.82
N GLN A 79 -1.33 7.34 -10.92
CA GLN A 79 -2.28 8.44 -11.09
C GLN A 79 -2.35 9.38 -9.89
N SER A 80 -2.34 8.82 -8.67
CA SER A 80 -2.48 9.59 -7.43
C SER A 80 -1.23 10.41 -7.10
N PHE A 81 -0.04 9.83 -7.32
CA PHE A 81 1.22 10.45 -6.91
C PHE A 81 1.88 11.30 -8.00
N GLN A 82 1.48 11.17 -9.27
CA GLN A 82 2.12 11.84 -10.41
C GLN A 82 3.64 11.59 -10.54
N ILE A 83 4.15 10.53 -9.90
CA ILE A 83 5.56 10.12 -9.92
C ILE A 83 5.73 8.79 -10.67
N GLN A 84 6.95 8.54 -11.15
CA GLN A 84 7.28 7.28 -11.81
C GLN A 84 7.31 6.15 -10.78
N CYS A 85 6.43 5.16 -10.94
CA CYS A 85 6.43 3.92 -10.15
C CYS A 85 7.16 2.84 -10.95
N SER A 86 8.18 2.22 -10.35
CA SER A 86 8.91 1.10 -10.98
C SER A 86 8.74 -0.16 -10.14
N THR A 87 8.41 -1.29 -10.78
CA THR A 87 8.34 -2.61 -10.13
C THR A 87 9.71 -3.27 -10.15
N LEU A 88 10.13 -3.85 -9.01
CA LEU A 88 11.43 -4.54 -8.91
C LEU A 88 11.52 -5.81 -9.78
N ALA A 89 10.38 -6.37 -10.18
CA ALA A 89 10.35 -7.54 -11.07
C ALA A 89 11.06 -7.29 -12.42
N LEU A 90 11.07 -6.05 -12.92
CA LEU A 90 11.82 -5.71 -14.13
C LEU A 90 13.33 -5.84 -13.92
N PHE A 91 13.89 -5.57 -12.74
CA PHE A 91 15.33 -5.71 -12.53
C PHE A 91 15.77 -7.19 -12.44
N SER A 92 15.00 -8.02 -11.75
CA SER A 92 15.29 -9.46 -11.65
C SER A 92 15.04 -10.20 -12.96
N CYS A 93 13.90 -9.96 -13.64
CA CYS A 93 13.61 -10.56 -14.94
C CYS A 93 14.56 -10.06 -16.03
N TYR A 94 14.94 -8.78 -16.07
CA TYR A 94 15.90 -8.28 -17.06
C TYR A 94 17.29 -8.89 -16.84
N PHE A 95 17.73 -9.07 -15.59
CA PHE A 95 18.99 -9.78 -15.31
C PHE A 95 18.92 -11.27 -15.68
N ASN A 96 17.81 -11.96 -15.40
CA ASN A 96 17.63 -13.39 -15.73
C ASN A 96 17.49 -13.63 -17.24
N ILE A 97 16.78 -12.77 -17.97
CA ILE A 97 16.66 -12.85 -19.43
C ILE A 97 17.99 -12.53 -20.13
N ARG A 98 18.76 -11.56 -19.61
CA ARG A 98 20.09 -11.21 -20.13
C ARG A 98 21.10 -12.33 -19.89
N SER A 99 21.07 -12.98 -18.72
CA SER A 99 21.95 -14.12 -18.41
C SER A 99 21.57 -15.40 -19.17
N ARG A 100 20.28 -15.63 -19.48
CA ARG A 100 19.84 -16.75 -20.33
C ARG A 100 20.09 -16.54 -21.83
N LYS A 101 20.28 -15.30 -22.29
CA LYS A 101 20.71 -15.01 -23.68
C LYS A 101 22.23 -15.05 -23.89
N MET A 102 23.01 -15.27 -22.83
CA MET A 102 24.47 -15.40 -22.87
C MET A 102 24.95 -16.83 -22.58
N VAL A 103 24.05 -17.81 -22.62
CA VAL A 103 24.36 -19.25 -22.62
C VAL A 103 23.77 -19.88 -23.87
#